data_AF-A0A1G8ED26-F1
#
_entry.id   AF-A0A1G8ED26-F1
#
_cell.length_a   1.000
_cell.length_b   1.000
_cell.length_c   1.000
_cell.angle_alpha   90.00
_cell.angle_beta   90.00
_cell.angle_gamma   90.00
#
_symmetry.space_group_name_H-M   'P 1'
#
loop_
_entity.id
_entity.type
_entity.pdbx_description
1 polymer ?
#
loop_
_entity_poly.entity_id
_entity_poly.type
_entity_poly.pdbx_seq_one_letter_code
_entity_poly.pdbx_strand_id
1 'polypeptide(L)'
;MVKRILGMLLFTVVFGFFSVIAVGMSMLMSAENGYIYVGVIAGSVFIIGSIWILGGWRSVSARMRVLLPLFIIIIPLASYRGYEAYINHIEIQQAEVDLAEYEPFRENTNVVSLEETAEFQMTENLPTLDGATALYPVYAAFVRAVYPEDTYPHHNPNKSDVVALKTNRAYERLAAQEVDIIFAAGPSSSQEEKLGPDAKQVPIGKEAFVFFVHESNPVDSVTVEELQGIYAGDMTNWKEVGGRNQDIIAFQRPEGSGSQTGLQNMMDGTPIMTPPVDQRINGMGGIIEKASDYRNHRNAVGFSYRYFATEMVENNSIKLLQVDGIKPDVTSIQQEKYPLTSEFFAITNGTDNPNVDAFIEWVLSDEGQTLIEKTGYVPIDDSF
;
A
#
# COMPACT_ATOMS: atom_id res chain seq x y z
N MET A 1 0.40 -61.53 6.04
CA MET A 1 -0.33 -60.43 5.39
C MET A 1 -1.40 -59.86 6.33
N VAL A 2 -2.37 -60.66 6.78
CA VAL A 2 -3.47 -60.28 7.67
C VAL A 2 -3.03 -59.50 8.94
N LYS A 3 -2.03 -59.97 9.69
CA LYS A 3 -1.53 -59.27 10.90
C LYS A 3 -0.94 -57.88 10.63
N ARG A 4 -0.33 -57.66 9.45
CA ARG A 4 0.21 -56.35 9.07
C ARG A 4 -0.88 -55.39 8.64
N ILE A 5 -1.89 -55.90 7.94
CA ILE A 5 -3.09 -55.14 7.57
C ILE A 5 -3.84 -54.70 8.83
N LEU A 6 -4.01 -55.59 9.82
CA LEU A 6 -4.58 -55.25 11.13
C LEU A 6 -3.74 -54.22 11.91
N GLY A 7 -2.41 -54.38 11.91
CA GLY A 7 -1.51 -53.40 12.53
C GLY A 7 -1.55 -52.03 11.84
N MET A 8 -1.68 -52.00 10.51
CA MET A 8 -1.83 -50.77 9.74
C MET A 8 -3.18 -50.12 10.03
N LEU A 9 -4.27 -50.88 10.06
CA LEU A 9 -5.59 -50.39 10.44
C LEU A 9 -5.57 -49.76 11.83
N LEU A 10 -4.95 -50.42 12.82
CA LEU A 10 -4.83 -49.87 14.17
C LEU A 10 -3.98 -48.59 14.19
N PHE A 11 -2.85 -48.56 13.48
CA PHE A 11 -2.01 -47.37 13.37
C PHE A 11 -2.71 -46.21 12.66
N THR A 12 -3.46 -46.48 11.59
CA THR A 12 -4.27 -45.48 10.89
C THR A 12 -5.38 -44.94 11.77
N VAL A 13 -6.08 -45.79 12.53
CA VAL A 13 -7.14 -45.35 13.44
C VAL A 13 -6.58 -44.49 14.58
N VAL A 14 -5.44 -44.88 15.17
CA VAL A 14 -4.86 -44.13 16.29
C VAL A 14 -4.10 -42.91 15.78
N PHE A 15 -3.05 -43.11 14.98
CA PHE A 15 -2.14 -42.05 14.57
C PHE A 15 -2.73 -41.18 13.45
N GLY A 16 -3.49 -41.77 12.52
CA GLY A 16 -4.17 -41.03 11.46
C GLY A 16 -5.24 -40.09 12.01
N PHE A 17 -6.01 -40.50 13.01
CA PHE A 17 -6.99 -39.64 13.69
C PHE A 17 -6.33 -38.43 14.35
N PHE A 18 -5.28 -38.64 15.15
CA PHE A 18 -4.55 -37.53 15.79
C PHE A 18 -3.80 -36.65 14.78
N SER A 19 -3.29 -37.22 13.67
CA SER A 19 -2.63 -36.45 12.62
C SER A 19 -3.62 -35.56 11.86
N VAL A 20 -4.82 -36.07 11.55
CA VAL A 20 -5.88 -35.27 10.91
C VAL A 20 -6.36 -34.15 11.84
N ILE A 21 -6.47 -34.43 13.14
CA ILE A 21 -6.80 -33.39 14.14
C ILE A 21 -5.68 -32.35 14.22
N ALA A 22 -4.41 -32.77 14.26
CA ALA A 22 -3.28 -31.84 14.31
C ALA A 22 -3.19 -30.96 13.05
N VAL A 23 -3.42 -31.53 11.87
CA VAL A 23 -3.48 -30.78 10.60
C VAL A 23 -4.70 -29.85 10.59
N GLY A 24 -5.87 -30.33 11.01
CA GLY A 24 -7.10 -29.52 11.08
C GLY A 24 -6.99 -28.36 12.06
N MET A 25 -6.45 -28.60 13.27
CA MET A 25 -6.18 -27.54 14.24
C MET A 25 -5.10 -26.57 13.73
N SER A 26 -4.08 -27.07 13.04
CA SER A 26 -3.08 -26.21 12.40
C SER A 26 -3.68 -25.30 11.33
N MET A 27 -4.66 -25.78 10.55
CA MET A 27 -5.34 -24.96 9.55
C MET A 27 -6.25 -23.91 10.22
N LEU A 28 -6.91 -24.26 11.31
CA LEU A 28 -7.82 -23.38 12.06
C LEU A 28 -7.09 -22.29 12.86
N MET A 29 -5.88 -22.57 13.37
CA MET A 29 -5.10 -21.63 14.18
C MET A 29 -4.10 -20.80 13.35
N SER A 30 -4.23 -20.82 12.02
CA SER A 30 -3.25 -20.27 11.06
C SER A 30 -3.11 -18.75 11.01
N ALA A 31 -3.58 -18.01 12.03
CA ALA A 31 -3.31 -16.58 12.12
C ALA A 31 -1.83 -16.27 12.44
N GLU A 32 -1.09 -17.17 13.12
CA GLU A 32 0.33 -16.92 13.49
C GLU A 32 1.20 -18.21 13.43
N ASN A 33 1.63 -18.56 12.22
CA ASN A 33 2.89 -19.21 11.75
C ASN A 33 3.68 -20.30 12.54
N GLY A 34 3.15 -20.91 13.61
CA GLY A 34 3.83 -22.03 14.29
C GLY A 34 3.36 -23.44 13.91
N TYR A 35 2.06 -23.58 13.63
CA TYR A 35 1.39 -24.89 13.69
C TYR A 35 1.45 -25.71 12.38
N ILE A 36 1.69 -25.08 11.23
CA ILE A 36 1.79 -25.78 9.93
C ILE A 36 2.98 -26.75 9.93
N TYR A 37 4.08 -26.35 10.57
CA TYR A 37 5.23 -27.20 10.80
C TYR A 37 4.89 -28.48 11.57
N VAL A 38 4.01 -28.39 12.57
CA VAL A 38 3.53 -29.54 13.34
C VAL A 38 2.70 -30.48 12.46
N GLY A 39 1.84 -29.94 11.60
CA GLY A 39 1.04 -30.71 10.64
C GLY A 39 1.92 -31.46 9.62
N VAL A 40 2.91 -30.78 9.03
CA VAL A 40 3.85 -31.38 8.07
C VAL A 40 4.67 -32.51 8.71
N ILE A 41 5.17 -32.31 9.94
CA ILE A 41 5.91 -33.34 10.67
C ILE A 41 5.00 -34.53 11.02
N ALA A 42 3.79 -34.29 11.52
CA ALA A 42 2.84 -35.34 11.86
C ALA A 42 2.48 -36.21 10.63
N GLY A 43 2.18 -35.58 9.49
CA GLY A 43 1.92 -36.27 8.23
C GLY A 43 3.13 -37.08 7.74
N SER A 44 4.33 -36.53 7.86
CA SER A 44 5.58 -37.20 7.49
C SER A 44 5.83 -38.45 8.34
N VAL A 45 5.65 -38.35 9.66
CA VAL A 45 5.77 -39.48 10.60
C VAL A 45 4.73 -40.56 10.31
N PHE A 46 3.49 -40.16 9.98
CA PHE A 46 2.43 -41.09 9.59
C PHE A 46 2.79 -41.88 8.32
N ILE A 47 3.34 -41.22 7.29
CA ILE A 47 3.80 -41.86 6.05
C ILE A 47 4.93 -42.85 6.36
N ILE A 48 5.96 -42.42 7.11
CA ILE A 48 7.10 -43.27 7.48
C ILE A 48 6.65 -44.51 8.25
N GLY A 49 5.78 -44.32 9.25
CA GLY A 49 5.19 -45.40 10.05
C GLY A 49 4.37 -46.38 9.21
N SER A 50 3.57 -45.87 8.27
CA SER A 50 2.77 -46.70 7.36
C SER A 50 3.62 -47.59 6.45
N ILE A 51 4.70 -47.03 5.87
CA ILE A 51 5.67 -47.79 5.07
C ILE A 51 6.37 -48.85 5.95
N TRP A 52 6.60 -48.53 7.23
CA TRP A 52 7.20 -49.44 8.22
C TRP A 52 6.33 -50.65 8.53
N ILE A 53 5.07 -50.40 8.85
CA ILE A 53 4.12 -51.45 9.23
C ILE A 53 3.80 -52.38 8.06
N LEU A 54 3.70 -51.85 6.84
CA LEU A 54 3.52 -52.65 5.63
C LEU A 54 4.76 -53.49 5.26
N GLY A 55 5.92 -53.15 5.83
CA GLY A 55 7.19 -53.80 5.54
C GLY A 55 7.84 -53.33 4.24
N GLY A 56 7.47 -52.16 3.73
CA GLY A 56 8.03 -51.56 2.53
C GLY A 56 9.53 -51.32 2.62
N TRP A 57 10.08 -51.10 3.83
CA TRP A 57 11.52 -50.91 4.04
C TRP A 57 12.37 -52.16 3.79
N ARG A 58 11.76 -53.34 3.66
CA ARG A 58 12.50 -54.60 3.42
C ARG A 58 13.04 -54.70 2.00
N SER A 59 12.38 -54.06 1.02
CA SER A 59 12.86 -53.96 -0.37
C SER A 59 13.84 -52.80 -0.58
N VAL A 60 14.16 -52.05 0.48
CA VAL A 60 14.97 -50.83 0.42
C VAL A 60 16.36 -51.09 1.01
N SER A 61 17.40 -50.58 0.35
CA SER A 61 18.80 -50.73 0.78
C SER A 61 19.04 -50.07 2.15
N ALA A 62 20.03 -50.55 2.92
CA ALA A 62 20.28 -50.06 4.29
C ALA A 62 20.53 -48.55 4.35
N ARG A 63 21.26 -47.99 3.38
CA ARG A 63 21.47 -46.54 3.24
C ARG A 63 20.14 -45.81 3.02
N MET A 64 19.29 -46.34 2.15
CA MET A 64 18.04 -45.71 1.79
C MET A 64 16.99 -45.80 2.91
N ARG A 65 17.08 -46.76 3.83
CA ARG A 65 16.24 -46.78 5.04
C ARG A 65 16.50 -45.62 6.00
N VAL A 66 17.67 -44.99 5.92
CA VAL A 66 18.01 -43.80 6.71
C VAL A 66 17.70 -42.52 5.92
N LEU A 67 17.96 -42.51 4.62
CA LEU A 67 17.77 -41.32 3.78
C LEU A 67 16.30 -41.02 3.47
N LEU A 68 15.48 -42.04 3.18
CA LEU A 68 14.08 -41.81 2.77
C LEU A 68 13.24 -41.11 3.86
N PRO A 69 13.31 -41.50 5.16
CA PRO A 69 12.61 -40.76 6.23
C PRO A 69 13.06 -39.31 6.34
N LEU A 70 14.36 -39.05 6.19
CA LEU A 70 14.91 -37.69 6.19
C LEU A 70 14.34 -36.87 5.03
N PHE A 71 14.29 -37.41 3.82
CA PHE A 71 13.70 -36.71 2.68
C PHE A 71 12.19 -36.47 2.84
N ILE A 72 11.44 -37.43 3.38
CA ILE A 72 10.00 -37.31 3.62
C ILE A 72 9.69 -36.16 4.60
N ILE A 73 10.59 -35.86 5.54
CA ILE A 73 10.42 -34.75 6.49
C ILE A 73 11.01 -33.45 5.93
N ILE A 74 12.24 -33.49 5.41
CA ILE A 74 13.01 -32.29 5.04
C ILE A 74 12.44 -31.63 3.77
N ILE A 75 12.02 -32.39 2.76
CA ILE A 75 11.54 -31.80 1.50
C ILE A 75 10.27 -30.98 1.74
N PRO A 76 9.19 -31.48 2.37
CA PRO A 76 8.01 -30.68 2.67
C PRO A 76 8.32 -29.47 3.55
N LEU A 77 9.23 -29.63 4.52
CA LEU A 77 9.65 -28.55 5.41
C LEU A 77 10.39 -27.44 4.66
N ALA A 78 11.33 -27.81 3.78
CA ALA A 78 12.08 -26.89 2.93
C ALA A 78 11.16 -26.23 1.88
N SER A 79 10.22 -26.99 1.30
CA SER A 79 9.22 -26.45 0.38
C SER A 79 8.31 -25.43 1.07
N TYR A 80 7.84 -25.71 2.29
CA TYR A 80 7.01 -24.77 3.04
C TYR A 80 7.80 -23.53 3.47
N ARG A 81 9.03 -23.70 4.00
CA ARG A 81 9.96 -22.58 4.27
C ARG A 81 10.22 -21.73 3.03
N GLY A 82 10.42 -22.37 1.88
CA GLY A 82 10.61 -21.69 0.60
C GLY A 82 9.35 -20.95 0.14
N TYR A 83 8.17 -21.53 0.37
CA TYR A 83 6.89 -20.88 0.11
C TYR A 83 6.66 -19.68 1.04
N GLU A 84 6.90 -19.80 2.35
CA GLU A 84 6.83 -18.66 3.29
C GLU A 84 7.82 -17.56 2.90
N ALA A 85 9.06 -17.92 2.56
CA ALA A 85 10.04 -16.94 2.10
C ALA A 85 9.60 -16.25 0.80
N TYR A 86 8.95 -16.97 -0.12
CA TYR A 86 8.38 -16.41 -1.34
C TYR A 86 7.20 -15.47 -1.06
N ILE A 87 6.24 -15.87 -0.21
CA ILE A 87 5.11 -15.03 0.19
C ILE A 87 5.59 -13.78 0.90
N ASN A 88 6.49 -13.90 1.87
CA ASN A 88 7.06 -12.75 2.59
C ASN A 88 7.87 -11.82 1.67
N HIS A 89 8.38 -12.31 0.54
CA HIS A 89 9.12 -11.50 -0.43
C HIS A 89 8.20 -10.74 -1.39
N ILE A 90 7.04 -11.31 -1.76
CA ILE A 90 6.07 -10.67 -2.67
C ILE A 90 5.02 -9.85 -1.91
N GLU A 91 4.75 -10.19 -0.65
CA GLU A 91 3.91 -9.39 0.22
C GLU A 91 4.72 -8.15 0.55
N ILE A 92 4.43 -7.08 -0.20
CA ILE A 92 4.75 -5.74 0.28
C ILE A 92 3.95 -5.65 1.57
N GLN A 93 4.64 -5.86 2.70
CA GLN A 93 4.13 -5.41 3.99
C GLN A 93 3.58 -4.03 3.71
N GLN A 94 2.29 -3.80 4.05
CA GLN A 94 1.69 -2.49 3.96
C GLN A 94 2.76 -1.51 4.40
N ALA A 95 3.34 -0.78 3.45
CA ALA A 95 4.44 0.10 3.76
C ALA A 95 3.75 1.29 4.40
N GLU A 96 3.36 1.08 5.66
CA GLU A 96 2.90 2.12 6.55
C GLU A 96 4.15 2.94 6.80
N VAL A 97 4.22 4.03 6.05
CA VAL A 97 5.22 5.06 6.26
C VAL A 97 5.10 5.50 7.71
N ASP A 98 6.21 5.48 8.45
CA ASP A 98 6.23 6.05 9.79
C ASP A 98 6.15 7.57 9.68
N LEU A 99 4.93 8.10 9.72
CA LEU A 99 4.69 9.53 9.67
C LEU A 99 5.28 10.27 10.87
N ALA A 100 5.66 9.56 11.94
CA ALA A 100 6.34 10.18 13.07
C ALA A 100 7.72 10.75 12.67
N GLU A 101 8.34 10.23 11.60
CA GLU A 101 9.56 10.79 11.01
C GLU A 101 9.35 12.17 10.37
N TYR A 102 8.09 12.55 10.12
CA TYR A 102 7.71 13.83 9.52
C TYR A 102 6.96 14.74 10.51
N GLU A 103 6.93 14.44 11.81
CA GLU A 103 6.35 15.35 12.81
C GLU A 103 7.17 16.64 12.90
N PRO A 104 6.53 17.83 12.78
CA PRO A 104 7.27 19.08 12.84
C PRO A 104 7.90 19.26 14.24
N PHE A 105 9.07 19.90 14.29
CA PHE A 105 9.85 20.22 15.49
C PHE A 105 10.42 19.03 16.29
N ARG A 106 10.14 17.78 15.90
CA ARG A 106 10.77 16.61 16.52
C ARG A 106 12.22 16.47 16.05
N GLU A 107 13.11 16.07 16.97
CA GLU A 107 14.52 15.81 16.67
C GLU A 107 14.70 14.61 15.72
N ASN A 108 15.69 14.71 14.82
CA ASN A 108 16.05 13.65 13.85
C ASN A 108 14.88 13.25 12.94
N THR A 109 14.18 14.24 12.38
CA THR A 109 13.08 14.06 11.43
C THR A 109 13.52 14.30 9.99
N ASN A 110 12.71 13.78 9.05
CA ASN A 110 12.85 13.99 7.60
C ASN A 110 12.12 15.27 7.12
N VAL A 111 11.55 16.07 8.04
CA VAL A 111 10.87 17.33 7.70
C VAL A 111 11.88 18.36 7.23
N VAL A 112 11.67 18.87 6.02
CA VAL A 112 12.51 19.93 5.44
C VAL A 112 12.24 21.29 6.09
N SER A 113 13.21 22.20 6.01
CA SER A 113 13.08 23.55 6.55
C SER A 113 13.65 24.61 5.60
N LEU A 114 13.21 25.85 5.81
CA LEU A 114 13.87 27.03 5.25
C LEU A 114 15.26 27.21 5.87
N GLU A 115 16.12 27.94 5.15
CA GLU A 115 17.45 28.31 5.66
C GLU A 115 17.36 29.51 6.62
N GLU A 116 16.43 30.41 6.36
CA GLU A 116 16.11 31.57 7.18
C GLU A 116 14.73 31.42 7.83
N THR A 117 14.45 32.24 8.84
CA THR A 117 13.11 32.29 9.44
C THR A 117 12.10 32.84 8.44
N ALA A 118 10.96 32.16 8.28
CA ALA A 118 9.93 32.58 7.34
C ALA A 118 9.41 33.99 7.67
N GLU A 119 9.14 34.79 6.63
CA GLU A 119 8.59 36.14 6.79
C GLU A 119 7.19 36.12 7.45
N PHE A 120 6.42 35.07 7.15
CA PHE A 120 5.11 34.83 7.75
C PHE A 120 5.24 33.92 8.98
N GLN A 121 4.71 34.37 10.12
CA GLN A 121 4.68 33.61 11.37
C GLN A 121 3.30 33.77 12.03
N MET A 122 2.75 32.67 12.53
CA MET A 122 1.49 32.66 13.27
C MET A 122 1.74 32.25 14.72
N THR A 123 1.15 32.98 15.67
CA THR A 123 1.25 32.64 17.11
C THR A 123 -0.09 32.36 17.76
N GLU A 124 -1.20 32.77 17.13
CA GLU A 124 -2.57 32.62 17.60
C GLU A 124 -3.48 32.24 16.43
N ASN A 125 -4.62 31.61 16.71
CA ASN A 125 -5.59 31.14 15.70
C ASN A 125 -4.92 30.29 14.61
N LEU A 126 -4.12 29.30 15.02
CA LEU A 126 -3.43 28.40 14.10
C LEU A 126 -4.46 27.64 13.25
N PRO A 127 -4.38 27.67 11.90
CA PRO A 127 -5.20 26.80 11.07
C PRO A 127 -5.03 25.33 11.46
N THR A 128 -6.13 24.62 11.60
CA THR A 128 -6.12 23.18 11.77
C THR A 128 -5.96 22.49 10.41
N LEU A 129 -5.02 21.54 10.31
CA LEU A 129 -4.58 20.89 9.08
C LEU A 129 -4.81 19.37 9.15
N ASP A 130 -5.30 18.79 8.06
CA ASP A 130 -5.36 17.34 7.82
C ASP A 130 -5.02 17.05 6.35
N GLY A 131 -4.96 15.79 5.92
CA GLY A 131 -4.73 15.52 4.51
C GLY A 131 -4.46 14.08 4.12
N ALA A 132 -4.08 13.95 2.86
CA ALA A 132 -3.56 12.74 2.29
C ALA A 132 -2.21 12.39 2.92
N THR A 133 -2.01 11.13 3.29
CA THR A 133 -0.76 10.59 3.85
C THR A 133 0.46 10.97 3.01
N ALA A 134 0.35 10.94 1.68
CA ALA A 134 1.44 11.30 0.78
C ALA A 134 1.90 12.76 0.97
N LEU A 135 0.98 13.67 1.25
CA LEU A 135 1.26 15.10 1.35
C LEU A 135 1.67 15.54 2.75
N TYR A 136 1.65 14.65 3.76
CA TYR A 136 2.06 14.99 5.13
C TYR A 136 3.45 15.66 5.22
N PRO A 137 4.48 15.17 4.52
CA PRO A 137 5.79 15.82 4.53
C PRO A 137 5.76 17.29 4.08
N VAL A 138 4.87 17.63 3.14
CA VAL A 138 4.74 19.00 2.60
C VAL A 138 4.14 19.94 3.66
N TYR A 139 2.97 19.61 4.20
CA TYR A 139 2.33 20.51 5.16
C TYR A 139 2.96 20.45 6.56
N ALA A 140 3.67 19.38 6.91
CA ALA A 140 4.56 19.38 8.07
C ALA A 140 5.72 20.37 7.91
N ALA A 141 6.28 20.49 6.69
CA ALA A 141 7.32 21.48 6.41
C ALA A 141 6.78 22.92 6.50
N PHE A 142 5.56 23.16 6.02
CA PHE A 142 4.87 24.45 6.22
C PHE A 142 4.73 24.78 7.70
N VAL A 143 4.19 23.84 8.50
CA VAL A 143 4.03 24.01 9.95
C VAL A 143 5.37 24.30 10.61
N ARG A 144 6.42 23.55 10.27
CA ARG A 144 7.77 23.78 10.80
C ARG A 144 8.27 25.21 10.53
N ALA A 145 7.86 25.82 9.42
CA ALA A 145 8.32 27.15 9.04
C ALA A 145 7.55 28.29 9.73
N VAL A 146 6.24 28.13 9.95
CA VAL A 146 5.35 29.28 10.30
C VAL A 146 4.52 29.11 11.56
N TYR A 147 4.52 27.93 12.19
CA TYR A 147 3.83 27.67 13.46
C TYR A 147 4.81 27.84 14.63
N PRO A 148 4.33 28.11 15.85
CA PRO A 148 5.19 28.09 17.02
C PRO A 148 5.76 26.68 17.24
N GLU A 149 6.98 26.62 17.78
CA GLU A 149 7.60 25.36 18.15
C GLU A 149 6.79 24.67 19.27
N ASP A 150 6.15 23.54 18.95
CA ASP A 150 5.38 22.70 19.88
C ASP A 150 5.32 21.24 19.35
N THR A 151 4.61 20.37 20.06
CA THR A 151 4.41 18.97 19.67
C THR A 151 3.13 18.83 18.86
N TYR A 152 3.28 18.38 17.61
CA TYR A 152 2.15 18.13 16.71
C TYR A 152 2.04 16.65 16.34
N PRO A 153 1.43 15.79 17.20
CA PRO A 153 1.31 14.37 16.92
C PRO A 153 0.33 14.10 15.77
N HIS A 154 0.85 13.53 14.68
CA HIS A 154 0.14 13.40 13.40
C HIS A 154 -1.14 12.55 13.41
N HIS A 155 -1.39 11.77 14.47
CA HIS A 155 -2.45 10.76 14.54
C HIS A 155 -3.58 11.11 15.51
N ASN A 156 -3.49 12.23 16.24
CA ASN A 156 -4.44 12.54 17.31
C ASN A 156 -5.04 13.95 17.19
N PRO A 157 -6.22 14.08 16.56
CA PRO A 157 -6.86 15.38 16.35
C PRO A 157 -7.36 16.04 17.65
N ASN A 158 -7.39 15.34 18.78
CA ASN A 158 -7.73 15.95 20.07
C ASN A 158 -6.51 16.58 20.78
N LYS A 159 -5.31 16.38 20.23
CA LYS A 159 -4.04 16.82 20.82
C LYS A 159 -3.18 17.62 19.84
N SER A 160 -3.62 17.78 18.60
CA SER A 160 -2.85 18.45 17.58
C SER A 160 -3.77 19.15 16.60
N ASP A 161 -3.37 20.37 16.23
CA ASP A 161 -3.95 21.09 15.12
C ASP A 161 -3.47 20.55 13.78
N VAL A 162 -2.44 19.69 13.72
CA VAL A 162 -1.84 19.19 12.48
C VAL A 162 -1.81 17.67 12.50
N VAL A 163 -2.60 17.03 11.65
CA VAL A 163 -2.70 15.57 11.58
C VAL A 163 -2.70 15.04 10.15
N ALA A 164 -2.64 13.71 10.00
CA ALA A 164 -2.67 13.00 8.73
C ALA A 164 -3.56 11.75 8.85
N LEU A 165 -4.87 11.92 8.83
CA LEU A 165 -5.83 10.84 9.09
C LEU A 165 -6.28 10.08 7.84
N LYS A 166 -5.55 10.25 6.72
CA LYS A 166 -5.83 9.71 5.38
C LYS A 166 -6.93 10.48 4.65
N THR A 167 -6.87 10.44 3.33
CA THR A 167 -7.68 11.27 2.42
C THR A 167 -9.19 11.24 2.72
N ASN A 168 -9.81 10.06 2.82
CA ASN A 168 -11.26 10.00 3.09
C ASN A 168 -11.63 10.66 4.42
N ARG A 169 -10.85 10.43 5.48
CA ARG A 169 -11.13 11.01 6.79
C ARG A 169 -10.91 12.52 6.78
N ALA A 170 -9.88 13.01 6.09
CA ALA A 170 -9.65 14.44 5.92
C ALA A 170 -10.86 15.13 5.24
N TYR A 171 -11.40 14.55 4.16
CA TYR A 171 -12.62 15.08 3.52
C TYR A 171 -13.85 15.03 4.45
N GLU A 172 -14.03 13.96 5.22
CA GLU A 172 -15.13 13.88 6.22
C GLU A 172 -15.02 14.97 7.28
N ARG A 173 -13.80 15.23 7.77
CA ARG A 173 -13.56 16.27 8.78
C ARG A 173 -13.75 17.66 8.21
N LEU A 174 -13.30 17.89 6.97
CA LEU A 174 -13.49 19.17 6.29
C LEU A 174 -14.97 19.46 6.03
N ALA A 175 -15.72 18.44 5.58
CA ALA A 175 -17.17 18.53 5.42
C ALA A 175 -17.89 18.84 6.74
N ALA A 176 -17.39 18.29 7.85
CA ALA A 176 -17.90 18.54 9.20
C ALA A 176 -17.37 19.84 9.85
N GLN A 177 -16.53 20.61 9.15
CA GLN A 177 -15.85 21.81 9.68
C GLN A 177 -15.03 21.53 10.96
N GLU A 178 -14.49 20.31 11.09
CA GLU A 178 -13.58 19.89 12.17
C GLU A 178 -12.10 20.19 11.87
N VAL A 179 -11.82 20.72 10.67
CA VAL A 179 -10.49 21.10 10.19
C VAL A 179 -10.64 22.27 9.23
N ASP A 180 -9.69 23.21 9.25
CA ASP A 180 -9.73 24.43 8.42
C ASP A 180 -9.26 24.16 6.98
N ILE A 181 -8.18 23.38 6.83
CA ILE A 181 -7.54 23.11 5.55
C ILE A 181 -7.19 21.62 5.45
N ILE A 182 -7.47 21.01 4.30
CA ILE A 182 -6.90 19.71 3.96
C ILE A 182 -5.99 19.78 2.74
N PHE A 183 -4.96 18.94 2.74
CA PHE A 183 -4.05 18.79 1.60
C PHE A 183 -4.34 17.47 0.87
N ALA A 184 -4.75 17.56 -0.40
CA ALA A 184 -5.11 16.39 -1.21
C ALA A 184 -4.87 16.63 -2.70
N ALA A 185 -4.76 15.55 -3.48
CA ALA A 185 -4.64 15.58 -4.95
C ALA A 185 -5.99 15.85 -5.67
N GLY A 186 -6.94 16.47 -4.96
CA GLY A 186 -8.31 16.70 -5.44
C GLY A 186 -9.30 15.59 -5.04
N PRO A 187 -10.61 15.90 -5.02
CA PRO A 187 -11.66 14.98 -4.62
C PRO A 187 -12.08 14.05 -5.75
N SER A 188 -12.63 12.89 -5.38
CA SER A 188 -13.52 12.10 -6.23
C SER A 188 -14.92 12.72 -6.24
N SER A 189 -15.79 12.30 -7.16
CA SER A 189 -17.19 12.77 -7.18
C SER A 189 -17.90 12.58 -5.84
N SER A 190 -17.67 11.46 -5.14
CA SER A 190 -18.30 11.20 -3.83
C SER A 190 -17.67 11.99 -2.68
N GLN A 191 -16.43 12.49 -2.83
CA GLN A 191 -15.81 13.41 -1.87
C GLN A 191 -16.27 14.84 -2.13
N GLU A 192 -16.41 15.25 -3.39
CA GLU A 192 -16.96 16.55 -3.79
C GLU A 192 -18.39 16.73 -3.27
N GLU A 193 -19.24 15.70 -3.37
CA GLU A 193 -20.61 15.72 -2.84
C GLU A 193 -20.70 15.96 -1.31
N LYS A 194 -19.63 15.72 -0.56
CA LYS A 194 -19.58 15.99 0.89
C LYS A 194 -19.26 17.45 1.20
N LEU A 195 -18.66 18.18 0.26
CA LEU A 195 -18.23 19.55 0.47
C LEU A 195 -19.43 20.51 0.34
N GLY A 196 -19.33 21.63 1.05
CA GLY A 196 -20.31 22.70 1.03
C GLY A 196 -20.09 23.68 -0.13
N PRO A 197 -21.03 24.63 -0.33
CA PRO A 197 -20.95 25.62 -1.40
C PRO A 197 -19.77 26.60 -1.24
N ASP A 198 -19.20 26.70 -0.04
CA ASP A 198 -18.06 27.58 0.28
C ASP A 198 -16.71 26.88 0.09
N ALA A 199 -16.70 25.66 -0.46
CA ALA A 199 -15.48 24.93 -0.72
C ALA A 199 -14.60 25.62 -1.76
N LYS A 200 -13.30 25.72 -1.45
CA LYS A 200 -12.28 26.26 -2.34
C LYS A 200 -11.15 25.27 -2.47
N GLN A 201 -10.68 25.04 -3.69
CA GLN A 201 -9.52 24.21 -3.99
C GLN A 201 -8.46 25.14 -4.59
N VAL A 202 -7.36 25.36 -3.87
CA VAL A 202 -6.25 26.19 -4.33
C VAL A 202 -5.10 25.28 -4.72
N PRO A 203 -4.71 25.23 -6.01
CA PRO A 203 -3.53 24.47 -6.43
C PRO A 203 -2.30 25.04 -5.75
N ILE A 204 -1.49 24.18 -5.15
CA ILE A 204 -0.26 24.60 -4.44
C ILE A 204 1.00 23.93 -5.00
N GLY A 205 0.85 22.82 -5.73
CA GLY A 205 1.95 22.08 -6.34
C GLY A 205 1.42 21.01 -7.30
N LYS A 206 2.35 20.32 -7.96
CA LYS A 206 2.10 19.25 -8.93
C LYS A 206 2.72 17.93 -8.47
N GLU A 207 2.09 16.84 -8.88
CA GLU A 207 2.53 15.48 -8.63
C GLU A 207 2.12 14.57 -9.80
N ALA A 208 2.78 13.42 -9.96
CA ALA A 208 2.39 12.40 -10.92
C ALA A 208 1.61 11.27 -10.24
N PHE A 209 0.45 10.93 -10.80
CA PHE A 209 -0.17 9.63 -10.56
C PHE A 209 0.55 8.56 -11.40
N VAL A 210 1.11 7.57 -10.72
CA VAL A 210 2.03 6.60 -11.32
C VAL A 210 1.51 5.18 -11.18
N PHE A 211 1.83 4.39 -12.20
CA PHE A 211 1.64 2.95 -12.18
C PHE A 211 2.97 2.25 -12.01
N PHE A 212 2.98 1.14 -11.29
CA PHE A 212 4.18 0.37 -11.04
C PHE A 212 3.91 -1.13 -11.11
N VAL A 213 4.97 -1.84 -11.46
CA VAL A 213 4.99 -3.29 -11.64
C VAL A 213 6.24 -3.83 -10.97
N HIS A 214 6.30 -5.15 -10.77
CA HIS A 214 7.54 -5.80 -10.34
C HIS A 214 8.68 -5.46 -11.32
N GLU A 215 9.88 -5.20 -10.80
CA GLU A 215 11.11 -4.93 -11.59
C GLU A 215 11.38 -5.88 -12.76
N SER A 216 10.90 -7.14 -12.69
CA SER A 216 11.16 -8.19 -13.69
C SER A 216 10.09 -8.29 -14.78
N ASN A 217 9.03 -7.48 -14.69
CA ASN A 217 8.03 -7.33 -15.75
C ASN A 217 8.70 -6.62 -16.95
N PRO A 218 8.63 -7.17 -18.18
CA PRO A 218 9.31 -6.58 -19.34
C PRO A 218 8.63 -5.33 -19.91
N VAL A 219 7.42 -4.99 -19.47
CA VAL A 219 6.73 -3.78 -19.95
C VAL A 219 7.36 -2.54 -19.30
N ASP A 220 7.75 -1.57 -20.12
CA ASP A 220 8.38 -0.32 -19.68
C ASP A 220 7.48 0.92 -19.88
N SER A 221 6.49 0.82 -20.76
CA SER A 221 5.53 1.88 -21.07
C SER A 221 4.17 1.28 -21.37
N VAL A 222 3.13 2.00 -20.99
CA VAL A 222 1.72 1.77 -21.35
C VAL A 222 1.09 3.09 -21.78
N THR A 223 -0.04 3.07 -22.46
CA THR A 223 -0.84 4.29 -22.71
C THR A 223 -1.89 4.52 -21.64
N VAL A 224 -2.45 5.73 -21.58
CA VAL A 224 -3.62 6.01 -20.72
C VAL A 224 -4.78 5.08 -21.06
N GLU A 225 -5.07 4.87 -22.34
CA GLU A 225 -6.15 3.99 -22.79
C GLU A 225 -5.90 2.52 -22.42
N GLU A 226 -4.64 2.06 -22.48
CA GLU A 226 -4.27 0.72 -22.04
C GLU A 226 -4.48 0.57 -20.52
N LEU A 227 -4.11 1.57 -19.73
CA LEU A 227 -4.37 1.59 -18.29
C LEU A 227 -5.87 1.57 -17.99
N GLN A 228 -6.67 2.37 -18.69
CA GLN A 228 -8.13 2.35 -18.57
C GLN A 228 -8.69 0.97 -18.94
N GLY A 229 -8.24 0.38 -20.04
CA GLY A 229 -8.65 -0.97 -20.46
C GLY A 229 -8.29 -2.04 -19.43
N ILE A 230 -7.11 -1.95 -18.80
CA ILE A 230 -6.69 -2.86 -17.73
C ILE A 230 -7.60 -2.74 -16.51
N TYR A 231 -7.87 -1.51 -16.05
CA TYR A 231 -8.68 -1.27 -14.86
C TYR A 231 -10.19 -1.35 -15.10
N ALA A 232 -10.65 -1.33 -16.35
CA ALA A 232 -12.01 -1.70 -16.76
C ALA A 232 -12.21 -3.22 -16.88
N GLY A 233 -11.11 -3.98 -16.97
CA GLY A 233 -11.14 -5.44 -17.18
C GLY A 233 -11.26 -5.87 -18.64
N ASP A 234 -11.14 -4.93 -19.58
CA ASP A 234 -11.16 -5.19 -21.03
C ASP A 234 -9.82 -5.74 -21.53
N MET A 235 -8.71 -5.32 -20.91
CA MET A 235 -7.36 -5.85 -21.15
C MET A 235 -6.90 -6.68 -19.96
N THR A 236 -6.78 -7.99 -20.13
CA THR A 236 -6.57 -8.92 -19.01
C THR A 236 -5.25 -9.67 -19.08
N ASN A 237 -4.47 -9.50 -20.16
CA ASN A 237 -3.21 -10.19 -20.35
C ASN A 237 -2.09 -9.23 -20.79
N TRP A 238 -0.93 -9.35 -20.17
CA TRP A 238 0.23 -8.49 -20.44
C TRP A 238 0.68 -8.51 -21.91
N LYS A 239 0.41 -9.57 -22.68
CA LYS A 239 0.73 -9.62 -24.12
C LYS A 239 -0.01 -8.59 -24.96
N GLU A 240 -1.16 -8.09 -24.47
CA GLU A 240 -1.98 -7.09 -25.16
C GLU A 240 -1.29 -5.72 -25.16
N VAL A 241 -0.41 -5.48 -24.18
CA VAL A 241 0.36 -4.24 -23.99
C VAL A 241 1.88 -4.49 -24.12
N GLY A 242 2.26 -5.50 -24.92
CA GLY A 242 3.67 -5.78 -25.26
C GLY A 242 4.47 -6.60 -24.25
N GLY A 243 3.83 -7.14 -23.22
CA GLY A 243 4.46 -7.97 -22.18
C GLY A 243 4.46 -9.47 -22.43
N ARG A 244 4.67 -10.25 -21.37
CA ARG A 244 4.61 -11.73 -21.42
C ARG A 244 3.17 -12.20 -21.59
N ASN A 245 2.96 -13.40 -22.14
CA ASN A 245 1.65 -14.05 -22.11
C ASN A 245 1.32 -14.53 -20.68
N GLN A 246 0.85 -13.59 -19.85
CA GLN A 246 0.51 -13.76 -18.45
C GLN A 246 -0.66 -12.85 -18.09
N ASP A 247 -1.59 -13.35 -17.27
CA ASP A 247 -2.75 -12.57 -16.83
C ASP A 247 -2.31 -11.39 -15.97
N ILE A 248 -3.04 -10.28 -16.06
CA ILE A 248 -2.77 -9.05 -15.31
C ILE A 248 -3.52 -9.13 -13.97
N ILE A 249 -2.81 -8.90 -12.86
CA ILE A 249 -3.43 -8.68 -11.54
C ILE A 249 -3.44 -7.18 -11.28
N ALA A 250 -4.52 -6.51 -11.63
CA ALA A 250 -4.69 -5.07 -11.39
C ALA A 250 -5.27 -4.83 -9.99
N PHE A 251 -4.38 -4.53 -9.04
CA PHE A 251 -4.77 -4.24 -7.67
C PHE A 251 -5.42 -2.86 -7.57
N GLN A 252 -6.41 -2.75 -6.69
CA GLN A 252 -7.06 -1.49 -6.36
C GLN A 252 -6.94 -1.23 -4.87
N ARG A 253 -7.27 -0.01 -4.46
CA ARG A 253 -7.17 0.45 -3.07
C ARG A 253 -8.58 0.64 -2.50
N PRO A 254 -8.74 0.68 -1.17
CA PRO A 254 -10.04 0.95 -0.56
C PRO A 254 -10.64 2.26 -1.08
N GLU A 255 -11.96 2.27 -1.28
CA GLU A 255 -12.71 3.46 -1.67
C GLU A 255 -12.43 4.64 -0.72
N GLY A 256 -12.31 5.84 -1.28
CA GLY A 256 -11.97 7.07 -0.57
C GLY A 256 -10.48 7.24 -0.22
N SER A 257 -9.62 6.23 -0.45
CA SER A 257 -8.16 6.45 -0.34
C SER A 257 -7.66 7.35 -1.48
N GLY A 258 -6.70 8.23 -1.22
CA GLY A 258 -6.30 9.25 -2.20
C GLY A 258 -5.76 8.70 -3.52
N SER A 259 -5.08 7.54 -3.50
CA SER A 259 -4.66 6.88 -4.74
C SER A 259 -5.83 6.20 -5.46
N GLN A 260 -6.85 5.71 -4.74
CA GLN A 260 -8.09 5.22 -5.37
C GLN A 260 -8.87 6.37 -6.01
N THR A 261 -8.90 7.55 -5.37
CA THR A 261 -9.43 8.79 -5.97
C THR A 261 -8.67 9.13 -7.26
N GLY A 262 -7.34 9.05 -7.26
CA GLY A 262 -6.52 9.23 -8.47
C GLY A 262 -6.87 8.25 -9.59
N LEU A 263 -7.10 6.97 -9.26
CA LEU A 263 -7.57 5.98 -10.23
C LEU A 263 -8.95 6.36 -10.78
N GLN A 264 -9.91 6.72 -9.92
CA GLN A 264 -11.26 7.12 -10.35
C GLN A 264 -11.25 8.31 -11.30
N ASN A 265 -10.41 9.31 -11.01
CA ASN A 265 -10.25 10.48 -11.86
C ASN A 265 -9.59 10.12 -13.21
N MET A 266 -8.56 9.25 -13.21
CA MET A 266 -7.90 8.77 -14.45
C MET A 266 -8.86 7.99 -15.37
N MET A 267 -9.80 7.24 -14.78
CA MET A 267 -10.76 6.46 -15.57
C MET A 267 -11.78 7.32 -16.32
N ASP A 268 -11.92 8.62 -15.98
CA ASP A 268 -12.77 9.60 -16.66
C ASP A 268 -14.20 9.06 -16.96
N GLY A 269 -14.83 8.50 -15.94
CA GLY A 269 -16.18 7.93 -16.02
C GLY A 269 -16.26 6.52 -16.60
N THR A 270 -15.15 5.94 -17.07
CA THR A 270 -15.07 4.53 -17.44
C THR A 270 -15.26 3.65 -16.20
N PRO A 271 -16.18 2.67 -16.22
CA PRO A 271 -16.41 1.79 -15.08
C PRO A 271 -15.16 0.99 -14.68
N ILE A 272 -14.82 1.01 -13.40
CA ILE A 272 -13.72 0.22 -12.82
C ILE A 272 -14.21 -1.21 -12.54
N MET A 273 -13.40 -2.22 -12.91
CA MET A 273 -13.70 -3.62 -12.66
C MET A 273 -13.78 -3.93 -11.16
N THR A 274 -14.38 -5.07 -10.79
CA THR A 274 -14.31 -5.55 -9.40
C THR A 274 -12.85 -5.85 -9.03
N PRO A 275 -12.34 -5.33 -7.89
CA PRO A 275 -10.96 -5.56 -7.49
C PRO A 275 -10.70 -7.03 -7.15
N PRO A 276 -9.44 -7.51 -7.25
CA PRO A 276 -9.03 -8.74 -6.59
C PRO A 276 -9.38 -8.66 -5.09
N VAL A 277 -9.98 -9.72 -4.55
CA VAL A 277 -10.38 -9.78 -3.13
C VAL A 277 -9.47 -10.70 -2.33
N ASP A 278 -9.06 -10.24 -1.14
CA ASP A 278 -8.39 -11.09 -0.15
C ASP A 278 -9.45 -11.57 0.84
N GLN A 279 -9.60 -12.89 1.00
CA GLN A 279 -10.52 -13.47 1.96
C GLN A 279 -9.82 -13.61 3.31
N ARG A 280 -9.92 -12.58 4.15
CA ARG A 280 -9.40 -12.65 5.52
C ARG A 280 -10.48 -13.19 6.46
N ILE A 281 -10.13 -14.22 7.21
CA ILE A 281 -10.99 -14.76 8.27
C ILE A 281 -10.80 -13.86 9.49
N ASN A 282 -11.85 -13.12 9.86
CA ASN A 282 -11.83 -12.42 11.14
C ASN A 282 -12.14 -13.41 12.27
N GLY A 283 -11.47 -13.22 13.41
CA GLY A 283 -11.63 -14.04 14.62
C GLY A 283 -12.98 -13.83 15.29
N MET A 284 -14.09 -14.20 14.62
CA MET A 284 -15.43 -14.54 15.10
C MET A 284 -16.31 -14.97 13.90
N GLY A 285 -15.79 -15.87 13.05
CA GLY A 285 -16.61 -16.69 12.14
C GLY A 285 -17.11 -16.05 10.83
N GLY A 286 -16.59 -14.89 10.42
CA GLY A 286 -16.94 -14.25 9.14
C GLY A 286 -15.73 -14.10 8.22
N ILE A 287 -15.91 -14.41 6.92
CA ILE A 287 -15.00 -14.00 5.85
C ILE A 287 -15.34 -12.55 5.50
N ILE A 288 -14.38 -11.65 5.58
CA ILE A 288 -14.52 -10.29 5.04
C ILE A 288 -13.83 -10.27 3.67
N GLU A 289 -14.58 -9.87 2.65
CA GLU A 289 -14.02 -9.55 1.34
C GLU A 289 -13.62 -8.08 1.34
N LYS A 290 -12.32 -7.83 1.14
CA LYS A 290 -11.77 -6.49 0.95
C LYS A 290 -10.89 -6.52 -0.30
N ALA A 291 -10.82 -5.39 -1.02
CA ALA A 291 -9.82 -5.21 -2.07
C ALA A 291 -8.45 -5.64 -1.52
N SER A 292 -7.78 -6.55 -2.23
CA SER A 292 -6.49 -7.08 -1.81
C SER A 292 -5.47 -5.96 -1.72
N ASP A 293 -4.64 -6.01 -0.68
CA ASP A 293 -3.43 -5.19 -0.64
C ASP A 293 -2.51 -5.55 -1.82
N TYR A 294 -1.79 -4.56 -2.35
CA TYR A 294 -0.88 -4.80 -3.46
C TYR A 294 0.19 -5.82 -3.06
N ARG A 295 0.26 -6.93 -3.80
CA ARG A 295 1.33 -7.92 -3.70
C ARG A 295 2.17 -7.82 -4.96
N ASN A 296 3.49 -7.71 -4.81
CA ASN A 296 4.46 -7.50 -5.88
C ASN A 296 4.66 -8.76 -6.76
N HIS A 297 3.57 -9.38 -7.22
CA HIS A 297 3.64 -10.46 -8.17
C HIS A 297 4.22 -9.95 -9.50
N ARG A 298 4.93 -10.81 -10.21
CA ARG A 298 5.59 -10.45 -11.49
C ARG A 298 4.62 -9.98 -12.57
N ASN A 299 3.35 -10.33 -12.43
CA ASN A 299 2.25 -9.99 -13.33
C ASN A 299 1.24 -9.01 -12.69
N ALA A 300 1.57 -8.42 -11.54
CA ALA A 300 0.74 -7.41 -10.90
C ALA A 300 1.04 -6.00 -11.42
N VAL A 301 0.01 -5.17 -11.43
CA VAL A 301 0.11 -3.71 -11.59
C VAL A 301 -0.59 -3.04 -10.40
N GLY A 302 0.07 -2.01 -9.88
CA GLY A 302 -0.42 -1.16 -8.80
C GLY A 302 -0.24 0.30 -9.17
N PHE A 303 -0.79 1.19 -8.34
CA PHE A 303 -0.72 2.63 -8.54
C PHE A 303 -0.54 3.39 -7.22
N SER A 304 0.04 4.57 -7.32
CA SER A 304 0.24 5.52 -6.22
C SER A 304 0.56 6.90 -6.80
N TYR A 305 0.94 7.84 -5.94
CA TYR A 305 1.64 9.06 -6.34
C TYR A 305 3.16 8.85 -6.31
N ARG A 306 3.89 9.53 -7.19
CA ARG A 306 5.33 9.34 -7.40
C ARG A 306 6.12 9.47 -6.11
N TYR A 307 6.01 10.57 -5.36
CA TYR A 307 6.80 10.78 -4.15
C TYR A 307 6.57 9.68 -3.11
N PHE A 308 5.31 9.27 -2.92
CA PHE A 308 4.98 8.15 -2.03
C PHE A 308 5.61 6.84 -2.49
N ALA A 309 5.62 6.57 -3.80
CA ALA A 309 6.13 5.33 -4.37
C ALA A 309 7.66 5.25 -4.43
N THR A 310 8.38 6.38 -4.50
CA THR A 310 9.84 6.39 -4.67
C THR A 310 10.60 6.82 -3.42
N GLU A 311 10.05 7.72 -2.60
CA GLU A 311 10.76 8.30 -1.47
C GLU A 311 10.20 7.84 -0.11
N MET A 312 8.87 7.76 0.03
CA MET A 312 8.27 7.39 1.33
C MET A 312 8.26 5.88 1.60
N VAL A 313 8.33 5.07 0.55
CA VAL A 313 8.34 3.62 0.63
C VAL A 313 9.65 3.10 0.05
N GLU A 314 10.54 2.62 0.92
CA GLU A 314 11.76 1.94 0.48
C GLU A 314 11.42 0.60 -0.17
N ASN A 315 11.34 0.56 -1.50
CA ASN A 315 11.09 -0.69 -2.22
C ASN A 315 11.83 -0.77 -3.56
N ASN A 316 12.99 -1.43 -3.54
CA ASN A 316 13.79 -1.70 -4.74
C ASN A 316 13.23 -2.84 -5.62
N SER A 317 12.05 -3.39 -5.32
CA SER A 317 11.48 -4.53 -6.04
C SER A 317 10.40 -4.14 -7.06
N ILE A 318 10.04 -2.85 -7.11
CA ILE A 318 9.10 -2.30 -8.10
C ILE A 318 9.84 -1.39 -9.08
N LYS A 319 9.25 -1.21 -10.26
CA LYS A 319 9.63 -0.15 -11.21
C LYS A 319 8.37 0.63 -11.62
N LEU A 320 8.51 1.94 -11.78
CA LEU A 320 7.46 2.78 -12.34
C LEU A 320 7.36 2.57 -13.86
N LEU A 321 6.14 2.52 -14.38
CA LEU A 321 5.87 2.50 -15.81
C LEU A 321 5.93 3.92 -16.38
N GLN A 322 6.39 4.03 -17.63
CA GLN A 322 6.12 5.21 -18.45
C GLN A 322 4.66 5.22 -18.89
N VAL A 323 4.11 6.41 -19.07
CA VAL A 323 2.78 6.59 -19.67
C VAL A 323 2.97 7.39 -20.95
N ASP A 324 2.47 6.86 -22.07
CA ASP A 324 2.68 7.40 -23.43
C ASP A 324 4.17 7.61 -23.78
N GLY A 325 5.04 6.74 -23.26
CA GLY A 325 6.49 6.83 -23.46
C GLY A 325 7.17 7.92 -22.63
N ILE A 326 6.46 8.57 -21.71
CA ILE A 326 7.00 9.62 -20.84
C ILE A 326 7.19 9.07 -19.42
N LYS A 327 8.36 9.32 -18.83
CA LYS A 327 8.66 8.94 -17.44
C LYS A 327 8.02 9.93 -16.46
N PRO A 328 7.56 9.49 -15.28
CA PRO A 328 7.10 10.37 -14.21
C PRO A 328 8.30 10.92 -13.42
N ASP A 329 9.01 11.90 -13.96
CA ASP A 329 10.12 12.58 -13.30
C ASP A 329 9.79 14.06 -13.07
N VAL A 330 10.55 14.74 -12.21
CA VAL A 330 10.30 16.14 -11.85
C VAL A 330 10.24 17.03 -13.10
N THR A 331 11.08 16.77 -14.10
CA THR A 331 11.13 17.59 -15.33
C THR A 331 9.88 17.39 -16.18
N SER A 332 9.41 16.16 -16.36
CA SER A 332 8.21 15.88 -17.14
C SER A 332 6.93 16.34 -16.44
N ILE A 333 6.91 16.35 -15.11
CA ILE A 333 5.81 16.89 -14.30
C ILE A 333 5.77 18.42 -14.39
N GLN A 334 6.90 19.10 -14.19
CA GLN A 334 6.99 20.56 -14.30
C GLN A 334 6.54 21.05 -15.67
N GLN A 335 6.96 20.35 -16.73
CA GLN A 335 6.62 20.68 -18.12
C GLN A 335 5.24 20.17 -18.57
N GLU A 336 4.47 19.54 -17.67
CA GLU A 336 3.16 18.93 -17.98
C GLU A 336 3.18 17.95 -19.15
N LYS A 337 4.32 17.28 -19.37
CA LYS A 337 4.49 16.28 -20.44
C LYS A 337 4.05 14.89 -20.03
N TYR A 338 4.13 14.57 -18.73
CA TYR A 338 3.65 13.29 -18.24
C TYR A 338 2.10 13.32 -18.20
N PRO A 339 1.40 12.39 -18.88
CA PRO A 339 -0.05 12.48 -19.09
C PRO A 339 -0.90 12.44 -17.82
N LEU A 340 -0.38 11.84 -16.75
CA LEU A 340 -1.08 11.69 -15.48
C LEU A 340 -0.49 12.61 -14.39
N THR A 341 0.01 13.78 -14.81
CA THR A 341 0.31 14.88 -13.90
C THR A 341 -1.00 15.45 -13.35
N SER A 342 -1.06 15.63 -12.05
CA SER A 342 -2.16 16.27 -11.35
C SER A 342 -1.63 17.33 -10.41
N GLU A 343 -2.40 18.38 -10.22
CA GLU A 343 -2.19 19.30 -9.11
C GLU A 343 -2.57 18.63 -7.79
N PHE A 344 -1.97 19.12 -6.70
CA PHE A 344 -2.48 18.93 -5.36
C PHE A 344 -2.79 20.28 -4.73
N PHE A 345 -3.75 20.26 -3.82
CA PHE A 345 -4.49 21.44 -3.41
C PHE A 345 -4.43 21.63 -1.90
N ALA A 346 -4.43 22.90 -1.46
CA ALA A 346 -4.98 23.29 -0.17
C ALA A 346 -6.49 23.49 -0.36
N ILE A 347 -7.29 22.70 0.36
CA ILE A 347 -8.75 22.68 0.23
C ILE A 347 -9.39 23.17 1.52
N THR A 348 -10.28 24.14 1.40
CA THR A 348 -11.10 24.67 2.50
C THR A 348 -12.58 24.45 2.24
N ASN A 349 -13.42 24.55 3.28
CA ASN A 349 -14.87 24.37 3.18
C ASN A 349 -15.63 25.39 4.06
N GLY A 350 -15.21 26.66 3.95
CA GLY A 350 -15.68 27.74 4.82
C GLY A 350 -15.12 27.60 6.24
N THR A 351 -14.37 28.62 6.68
CA THR A 351 -13.77 28.69 8.02
C THR A 351 -13.80 30.12 8.53
N ASP A 352 -13.99 30.26 9.84
CA ASP A 352 -13.93 31.54 10.57
C ASP A 352 -12.49 31.89 11.01
N ASN A 353 -11.51 31.01 10.72
CA ASN A 353 -10.12 31.24 11.09
C ASN A 353 -9.52 32.36 10.22
N PRO A 354 -9.11 33.50 10.81
CA PRO A 354 -8.66 34.67 10.05
C PRO A 354 -7.29 34.48 9.37
N ASN A 355 -6.54 33.44 9.73
CA ASN A 355 -5.20 33.20 9.19
C ASN A 355 -5.19 32.28 7.97
N VAL A 356 -6.31 31.64 7.63
CA VAL A 356 -6.34 30.62 6.56
C VAL A 356 -5.97 31.20 5.20
N ASP A 357 -6.54 32.34 4.82
CA ASP A 357 -6.23 32.96 3.53
C ASP A 357 -4.76 33.42 3.46
N ALA A 358 -4.24 34.03 4.54
CA ALA A 358 -2.85 34.47 4.61
C ALA A 358 -1.85 33.30 4.60
N PHE A 359 -2.20 32.19 5.25
CA PHE A 359 -1.38 30.97 5.23
C PHE A 359 -1.35 30.34 3.82
N ILE A 360 -2.49 30.29 3.11
CA ILE A 360 -2.53 29.81 1.73
C ILE A 360 -1.73 30.74 0.81
N GLU A 361 -1.85 32.07 0.96
CA GLU A 361 -1.05 33.04 0.21
C GLU A 361 0.45 32.84 0.45
N TRP A 362 0.85 32.58 1.69
CA TRP A 362 2.25 32.24 2.01
C TRP A 362 2.69 30.90 1.41
N VAL A 363 1.83 29.87 1.39
CA VAL A 363 2.13 28.59 0.71
C VAL A 363 2.42 28.79 -0.79
N LEU A 364 1.77 29.76 -1.41
CA LEU A 364 1.99 30.14 -2.81
C LEU A 364 3.24 31.02 -3.01
N SER A 365 3.82 31.59 -1.94
CA SER A 365 5.03 32.41 -2.03
C SER A 365 6.29 31.60 -2.36
N ASP A 366 7.38 32.30 -2.70
CA ASP A 366 8.71 31.71 -2.92
C ASP A 366 9.16 30.79 -1.75
N GLU A 367 8.86 31.15 -0.50
CA GLU A 367 9.19 30.34 0.68
C GLU A 367 8.41 29.02 0.70
N GLY A 368 7.10 29.09 0.45
CA GLY A 368 6.22 27.93 0.39
C GLY A 368 6.59 26.99 -0.77
N GLN A 369 6.81 27.56 -1.96
CA GLN A 369 7.22 26.80 -3.15
C GLN A 369 8.61 26.15 -2.97
N THR A 370 9.54 26.83 -2.30
CA THR A 370 10.85 26.25 -1.93
C THR A 370 10.70 25.03 -1.04
N LEU A 371 9.76 25.04 -0.08
CA LEU A 371 9.51 23.88 0.78
C LEU A 371 8.87 22.71 0.02
N ILE A 372 7.99 22.99 -0.96
CA ILE A 372 7.43 21.97 -1.84
C ILE A 372 8.55 21.28 -2.63
N GLU A 373 9.44 22.06 -3.25
CA GLU A 373 10.58 21.53 -4.01
C GLU A 373 11.51 20.71 -3.10
N LYS A 374 11.90 21.25 -1.94
CA LYS A 374 12.76 20.55 -0.97
C LYS A 374 12.16 19.24 -0.48
N THR A 375 10.84 19.17 -0.33
CA THR A 375 10.15 17.93 0.03
C THR A 375 10.24 16.88 -1.07
N GLY A 376 10.54 17.24 -2.33
CA GLY A 376 10.62 16.30 -3.46
C GLY A 376 9.38 16.30 -4.38
N TYR A 377 8.45 17.22 -4.11
CA TYR A 377 7.29 17.54 -4.95
C TYR A 377 7.64 18.61 -5.99
N VAL A 378 6.72 18.88 -6.91
CA VAL A 378 6.94 19.84 -7.99
C VAL A 378 6.18 21.12 -7.69
N PRO A 379 6.85 22.29 -7.60
CA PRO A 379 6.18 23.56 -7.34
C PRO A 379 5.30 23.99 -8.52
N ILE A 380 4.32 24.85 -8.25
CA ILE A 380 3.63 25.58 -9.33
C ILE A 380 4.54 26.68 -9.86
N ASP A 381 4.56 26.89 -11.17
CA ASP A 381 5.30 28.01 -11.77
C ASP A 381 4.45 29.29 -11.69
N ASP A 382 5.03 30.36 -11.12
CA ASP A 382 4.47 31.72 -11.15
C ASP A 382 4.66 32.43 -12.51
N SER A 383 5.03 31.70 -13.56
CA SER A 383 5.37 32.29 -14.87
C SER A 383 4.24 32.20 -15.90
N PHE A 384 3.16 32.95 -15.68
CA PHE A 384 2.27 33.40 -16.77
C PHE A 384 1.84 34.87 -16.63
#